data_AF-A0A0T5Z3X7-F1
#
_entry.id   AF-A0A0T5Z3X7-F1
#
_cell.length_a   1.000
_cell.length_b   1.000
_cell.length_c   1.000
_cell.angle_alpha   90.00
_cell.angle_beta   90.00
_cell.angle_gamma   90.00
#
_symmetry.space_group_name_H-M   'P 1'
#
loop_
_entity.id
_entity.type
_entity.pdbx_description
1 polymer ?
#
loop_
_entity_poly.entity_id
_entity_poly.type
_entity_poly.pdbx_seq_one_letter_code
_entity_poly.pdbx_strand_id
1 'polypeptide(L)'
;MFSAPGLYSARLLILLLIVLTEPVMAGGVLDSLIMPGEVIQGHARFEQQCEQCHEKLKKAEQNSRCLACHDHQNIAEDIKNRKGFHGRSENVRNSACKHCHTDHKGRSARIVLFD
;
A
#
# COMPACT_ATOMS: atom_id res chain seq x y z
N MET A 1 -12.56 51.45 -28.74
CA MET A 1 -12.74 50.37 -27.73
C MET A 1 -13.49 49.23 -28.41
N PHE A 2 -12.78 48.37 -29.14
CA PHE A 2 -13.38 47.24 -29.86
C PHE A 2 -13.16 45.96 -29.05
N SER A 3 -14.18 45.51 -28.32
CA SER A 3 -14.20 44.21 -27.66
C SER A 3 -14.39 43.13 -28.72
N ALA A 4 -13.35 42.33 -28.99
CA ALA A 4 -13.41 41.23 -29.95
C ALA A 4 -14.29 40.08 -29.40
N PRO A 5 -15.48 39.82 -29.98
CA PRO A 5 -16.45 38.85 -29.45
C PRO A 5 -15.96 37.39 -29.56
N GLY A 6 -14.99 37.10 -30.43
CA GLY A 6 -14.42 35.75 -30.60
C GLY A 6 -13.49 35.28 -29.47
N LEU A 7 -12.96 36.21 -28.65
CA LEU A 7 -12.11 35.82 -27.52
C LEU A 7 -12.91 35.24 -26.34
N TYR A 8 -14.16 35.66 -26.17
CA TYR A 8 -15.00 35.21 -25.04
C TYR A 8 -15.50 33.78 -25.25
N SER A 9 -15.89 33.42 -26.46
CA SER A 9 -16.31 32.05 -26.83
C SER A 9 -15.14 31.05 -26.77
N ALA A 10 -13.94 31.44 -27.21
CA ALA A 10 -12.74 30.62 -27.06
C ALA A 10 -12.35 30.41 -25.58
N ARG A 11 -12.47 31.44 -24.73
CA ARG A 11 -12.20 31.34 -23.29
C ARG A 11 -13.21 30.44 -22.56
N LEU A 12 -14.49 30.51 -22.92
CA LEU A 12 -15.53 29.62 -22.39
C LEU A 12 -15.30 28.16 -22.79
N LEU A 13 -14.87 27.91 -24.03
CA LEU A 13 -14.55 26.56 -24.52
C LEU A 13 -13.33 25.97 -23.80
N ILE A 14 -12.29 26.79 -23.57
CA ILE A 14 -11.08 26.38 -22.83
C ILE A 14 -11.41 26.09 -21.37
N LEU A 15 -12.23 26.92 -20.71
CA LEU A 15 -12.68 26.67 -19.34
C LEU A 15 -13.52 25.39 -19.23
N LEU A 16 -14.39 25.12 -20.21
CA LEU A 16 -15.19 23.89 -20.26
C LEU A 16 -14.30 22.64 -20.44
N LEU A 17 -13.24 22.73 -21.25
CA LEU A 17 -12.29 21.63 -21.45
C LEU A 17 -11.45 21.34 -20.20
N ILE A 18 -11.11 22.35 -19.40
CA ILE A 18 -10.38 22.18 -18.14
C ILE A 18 -11.28 21.56 -17.05
N VAL A 19 -12.58 21.84 -17.05
CA VAL A 19 -13.54 21.23 -16.11
C VAL A 19 -13.76 19.73 -16.39
N LEU A 20 -13.52 19.28 -17.63
CA LEU A 20 -13.71 17.87 -18.02
C LEU A 20 -12.48 16.98 -17.78
N THR A 21 -11.35 17.53 -17.34
CA THR A 21 -10.19 16.72 -16.96
C THR A 21 -10.34 16.23 -15.53
N GLU A 22 -11.02 15.10 -15.34
CA GLU A 22 -10.99 14.37 -14.08
C GLU A 22 -9.55 13.90 -13.80
N PRO A 23 -9.00 14.12 -12.60
CA PRO A 23 -7.69 13.61 -12.25
C PRO A 23 -7.75 12.07 -12.20
N VAL A 24 -7.24 11.41 -13.24
CA VAL A 24 -6.94 9.98 -13.18
C VAL A 24 -5.96 9.78 -12.03
N MET A 25 -6.43 9.17 -10.94
CA MET A 25 -5.61 8.71 -9.83
C MET A 25 -4.75 7.52 -10.31
N ALA A 26 -3.66 7.83 -11.02
CA ALA A 26 -2.72 6.87 -11.61
C ALA A 26 -1.90 6.05 -10.61
N GLY A 27 -2.23 6.10 -9.32
CA GLY A 27 -1.45 5.48 -8.25
C GLY A 27 -1.26 3.97 -8.44
N GLY A 28 -2.32 3.21 -8.70
CA GLY A 28 -2.24 1.74 -8.70
C GLY A 28 -1.71 1.08 -9.99
N VAL A 29 -1.84 1.74 -11.15
CA VAL A 29 -1.51 1.11 -12.45
C VAL A 29 0.00 1.00 -12.64
N LEU A 30 0.74 2.05 -12.27
CA LEU A 30 2.21 2.02 -12.35
C LEU A 30 2.82 1.13 -11.27
N ASP A 31 2.21 1.11 -10.08
CA ASP A 31 2.67 0.29 -8.95
C ASP A 31 2.59 -1.23 -9.28
N SER A 32 1.59 -1.65 -10.07
CA SER A 32 1.47 -3.04 -10.52
C SER A 32 2.59 -3.47 -11.49
N LEU A 33 3.16 -2.54 -12.26
CA LEU A 33 4.27 -2.83 -13.19
C LEU A 33 5.59 -3.13 -12.47
N ILE A 34 5.71 -2.68 -11.22
CA ILE A 34 6.92 -2.86 -10.39
C ILE A 34 6.72 -3.92 -9.30
N MET A 35 5.59 -4.64 -9.29
CA MET A 35 5.40 -5.73 -8.35
C MET A 35 6.41 -6.85 -8.63
N PRO A 36 7.18 -7.30 -7.60
CA PRO A 36 8.14 -8.41 -7.77
C PRO A 36 7.50 -9.75 -8.16
N GLY A 37 6.21 -9.90 -7.85
CA GLY A 37 5.40 -11.08 -8.09
C GLY A 37 4.04 -10.93 -7.42
N GLU A 38 3.14 -11.88 -7.68
CA GLU A 38 1.84 -11.93 -7.01
C GLU A 38 2.02 -11.99 -5.49
N VAL A 39 1.10 -11.36 -4.78
CA VAL A 39 0.97 -11.51 -3.33
C VAL A 39 0.50 -12.93 -2.99
N ILE A 40 0.76 -13.40 -1.78
CA ILE A 40 0.30 -14.72 -1.33
C ILE A 40 -1.23 -14.86 -1.40
N GLN A 41 -1.72 -16.10 -1.42
CA GLN A 41 -3.15 -16.37 -1.54
C GLN A 41 -4.00 -15.67 -0.48
N GLY A 42 -3.51 -15.55 0.76
CA GLY A 42 -4.21 -14.88 1.85
C GLY A 42 -4.43 -13.37 1.63
N HIS A 43 -3.59 -12.73 0.83
CA HIS A 43 -3.67 -11.31 0.51
C HIS A 43 -4.12 -11.03 -0.93
N ALA A 44 -4.49 -12.06 -1.71
CA ALA A 44 -4.87 -11.91 -3.12
C ALA A 44 -5.95 -10.84 -3.36
N ARG A 45 -6.90 -10.67 -2.43
CA ARG A 45 -7.94 -9.63 -2.53
C ARG A 45 -7.40 -8.20 -2.51
N PHE A 46 -6.18 -7.98 -2.04
CA PHE A 46 -5.54 -6.68 -1.85
C PHE A 46 -4.45 -6.39 -2.88
N GLU A 47 -4.25 -7.27 -3.87
CA GLU A 47 -3.13 -7.19 -4.81
C GLU A 47 -2.98 -5.84 -5.51
N GLN A 48 -4.10 -5.19 -5.85
CA GLN A 48 -4.12 -3.89 -6.51
C GLN A 48 -4.26 -2.70 -5.55
N GLN A 49 -4.29 -2.95 -4.24
CA GLN A 49 -4.46 -1.96 -3.18
C GLN A 49 -3.14 -1.79 -2.41
N CYS A 50 -2.11 -1.30 -3.10
CA CYS A 50 -0.74 -1.24 -2.58
C CYS A 50 -0.64 -0.51 -1.23
N GLU A 51 -1.47 0.50 -1.01
CA GLU A 51 -1.55 1.29 0.22
C GLU A 51 -2.02 0.53 1.46
N GLN A 52 -2.64 -0.65 1.28
CA GLN A 52 -2.98 -1.54 2.40
C GLN A 52 -1.74 -2.06 3.12
N CYS A 53 -0.59 -2.11 2.44
CA CYS A 53 0.68 -2.58 3.02
C CYS A 53 1.81 -1.55 2.90
N HIS A 54 1.79 -0.69 1.88
CA HIS A 54 2.84 0.29 1.60
C HIS A 54 2.44 1.71 2.02
N GLU A 55 3.12 2.25 3.04
CA GLU A 55 3.04 3.68 3.34
C GLU A 55 4.00 4.48 2.45
N LYS A 56 3.45 5.44 1.72
CA LYS A 56 4.23 6.33 0.85
C LYS A 56 5.25 7.10 1.69
N LEU A 57 6.50 7.13 1.23
CA LEU A 57 7.64 7.82 1.85
C LEU A 57 8.06 7.31 3.24
N LYS A 58 7.38 6.30 3.83
CA LYS A 58 7.72 5.73 5.13
C LYS A 58 7.89 4.21 5.09
N LYS A 59 8.95 3.76 4.40
CA LYS A 59 9.27 2.32 4.27
C LYS A 59 9.39 1.59 5.61
N ALA A 60 9.77 2.29 6.69
CA ALA A 60 9.93 1.72 8.03
C ALA A 60 8.60 1.48 8.77
N GLU A 61 7.50 2.12 8.35
CA GLU A 61 6.21 2.06 9.07
C GLU A 61 5.27 0.97 8.56
N GLN A 62 5.71 0.12 7.62
CA GLN A 62 4.89 -0.96 7.06
C GLN A 62 4.42 -1.98 8.11
N ASN A 63 5.18 -2.23 9.17
CA ASN A 63 4.76 -3.13 10.27
C ASN A 63 3.42 -2.70 10.88
N SER A 64 3.15 -1.39 10.96
CA SER A 64 1.89 -0.89 11.52
C SER A 64 0.68 -1.30 10.66
N ARG A 65 0.84 -1.36 9.33
CA ARG A 65 -0.19 -1.82 8.40
C ARG A 65 -0.45 -3.32 8.55
N CYS A 66 0.61 -4.11 8.73
CA CYS A 66 0.47 -5.53 9.06
C CYS A 66 -0.35 -5.72 10.34
N LEU A 67 0.04 -5.02 11.41
CA LEU A 67 -0.61 -5.14 12.71
C LEU A 67 -2.04 -4.60 12.73
N ALA A 68 -2.39 -3.63 11.88
CA ALA A 68 -3.75 -3.10 11.78
C ALA A 68 -4.79 -4.17 11.41
N CYS A 69 -4.39 -5.26 10.75
CA CYS A 69 -5.24 -6.42 10.48
C CYS A 69 -4.83 -7.66 11.29
N HIS A 70 -3.54 -7.86 11.56
CA HIS A 70 -3.03 -9.03 12.27
C HIS A 70 -3.09 -8.93 13.81
N ASP A 71 -3.85 -7.97 14.35
CA ASP A 71 -4.14 -7.91 15.79
C ASP A 71 -5.11 -9.00 16.28
N HIS A 72 -5.79 -9.70 15.36
CA HIS A 72 -6.66 -10.84 15.69
C HIS A 72 -5.97 -12.03 16.38
N GLN A 73 -4.63 -12.03 16.39
CA GLN A 73 -3.80 -13.03 17.07
C GLN A 73 -3.09 -12.45 18.30
N ASN A 74 -3.50 -11.26 18.75
CA ASN A 74 -2.88 -10.49 19.84
C ASN A 74 -1.38 -10.25 19.61
N ILE A 75 -0.91 -10.18 18.36
CA ILE A 75 0.53 -10.03 18.05
C ILE A 75 1.06 -8.68 18.55
N ALA A 76 0.26 -7.61 18.38
CA ALA A 76 0.64 -6.30 18.88
C ALA A 76 0.75 -6.31 20.41
N GLU A 77 -0.17 -7.00 21.09
CA GLU A 77 -0.10 -7.20 22.54
C GLU A 77 1.09 -8.07 22.96
N ASP A 78 1.39 -9.13 22.21
CA ASP A 78 2.55 -10.01 22.42
C ASP A 78 3.84 -9.20 22.43
N ILE A 79 4.03 -8.38 21.39
CA ILE A 79 5.13 -7.45 21.22
C ILE A 79 5.20 -6.44 22.38
N LYS A 80 4.09 -5.76 22.66
CA LYS A 80 4.01 -4.69 23.67
C LYS A 80 4.32 -5.21 25.07
N ASN A 81 3.74 -6.35 25.44
CA ASN A 81 3.87 -6.95 26.77
C ASN A 81 5.08 -7.87 26.90
N ARG A 82 5.88 -8.03 25.83
CA ARG A 82 7.05 -8.92 25.77
C ARG A 82 6.71 -10.37 26.10
N LYS A 83 5.54 -10.82 25.65
CA LYS A 83 5.07 -12.20 25.81
C LYS A 83 5.32 -12.97 24.50
N GLY A 84 4.97 -14.28 24.50
CA GLY A 84 4.98 -15.13 23.31
C GLY A 84 6.28 -15.10 22.51
N PHE A 85 6.23 -15.49 21.23
CA PHE A 85 7.41 -15.54 20.38
C PHE A 85 7.82 -14.14 19.88
N HIS A 86 6.84 -13.34 19.43
CA HIS A 86 7.10 -12.05 18.81
C HIS A 86 7.51 -10.99 19.84
N GLY A 87 7.10 -11.13 21.10
CA GLY A 87 7.48 -10.21 22.16
C GLY A 87 8.73 -10.58 22.96
N ARG A 88 9.01 -11.88 23.17
CA ARG A 88 10.15 -12.32 24.01
C ARG A 88 11.50 -12.23 23.28
N SER A 89 11.52 -12.45 21.97
CA SER A 89 12.75 -12.32 21.18
C SER A 89 12.98 -10.87 20.78
N GLU A 90 14.08 -10.28 21.26
CA GLU A 90 14.44 -8.89 20.94
C GLU A 90 14.67 -8.68 19.43
N ASN A 91 15.33 -9.65 18.78
CA ASN A 91 15.56 -9.60 17.33
C ASN A 91 14.23 -9.64 16.56
N VAL A 92 13.30 -10.50 16.94
CA VAL A 92 11.99 -10.60 16.27
C VAL A 92 11.18 -9.33 16.48
N ARG A 93 11.12 -8.83 17.72
CA ARG A 93 10.38 -7.62 18.09
C ARG A 93 10.82 -6.38 17.32
N ASN A 94 12.12 -6.27 17.05
CA ASN A 94 12.71 -5.12 16.35
C ASN A 94 12.84 -5.34 14.83
N SER A 95 12.42 -6.49 14.31
CA SER A 95 12.50 -6.80 12.88
C SER A 95 11.25 -6.36 12.12
N ALA A 96 11.42 -6.09 10.82
CA ALA A 96 10.28 -5.91 9.93
C ALA A 96 9.53 -7.24 9.74
N CYS A 97 8.19 -7.25 9.78
CA CYS A 97 7.38 -8.46 9.62
C CYS A 97 7.75 -9.22 8.35
N LYS A 98 7.99 -8.49 7.24
CA LYS A 98 8.34 -9.05 5.92
C LYS A 98 9.65 -9.85 5.89
N HIS A 99 10.53 -9.66 6.87
CA HIS A 99 11.80 -10.39 6.94
C HIS A 99 11.57 -11.89 7.04
N CYS A 100 10.55 -12.29 7.80
CA CYS A 100 10.08 -13.68 7.85
C CYS A 100 8.87 -13.88 6.93
N HIS A 101 7.89 -12.96 6.97
CA HIS A 101 6.61 -13.09 6.25
C HIS A 101 6.63 -12.36 4.89
N THR A 102 7.37 -12.88 3.92
CA THR A 102 7.47 -12.24 2.60
C THR A 102 6.21 -12.45 1.75
N ASP A 103 5.60 -11.37 1.28
CA ASP A 103 4.30 -11.41 0.61
C ASP A 103 4.36 -11.67 -0.92
N HIS A 104 5.28 -11.00 -1.62
CA HIS A 104 5.42 -11.08 -3.09
C HIS A 104 6.21 -12.31 -3.55
N LYS A 105 5.89 -13.50 -3.04
CA LYS A 105 6.51 -14.77 -3.43
C LYS A 105 5.57 -15.69 -4.22
N GLY A 106 4.37 -15.21 -4.54
CA GLY A 106 3.34 -15.95 -5.29
C GLY A 106 2.31 -16.62 -4.39
N ARG A 107 1.18 -17.01 -4.99
CA ARG A 107 -0.02 -17.54 -4.28
C ARG A 107 0.29 -18.68 -3.31
N SER A 108 1.14 -19.60 -3.74
CA SER A 108 1.45 -20.84 -3.01
C SER A 108 2.70 -20.73 -2.12
N ALA A 109 3.24 -19.52 -1.92
CA ALA A 109 4.45 -19.36 -1.12
C ALA A 109 4.23 -19.76 0.34
N ARG A 110 5.16 -20.57 0.87
CA ARG A 110 5.25 -20.80 2.32
C ARG A 110 6.00 -19.64 2.95
N ILE A 111 5.25 -18.73 3.56
CA ILE A 111 5.77 -17.49 4.14
C ILE A 111 6.35 -17.63 5.55
N VAL A 112 6.31 -18.83 6.11
CA VAL A 112 6.98 -19.12 7.38
C VAL A 112 7.67 -20.46 7.25
N LEU A 113 9.00 -20.41 7.27
CA LEU A 113 9.85 -21.58 7.34
C LEU A 113 10.35 -21.64 8.79
N PHE A 114 9.67 -22.46 9.58
CA PHE A 114 10.26 -23.01 10.79
C PHE A 114 10.90 -24.32 10.34
N ASP A 115 12.21 -24.40 10.48
CA ASP A 115 13.03 -25.61 10.43
C ASP A 115 12.68 -26.58 11.58
#